data_AF-F9RMY9-F1
#
_entry.id   AF-F9RMY9-F1
#
_cell.length_a   1.000
_cell.length_b   1.000
_cell.length_c   1.000
_cell.angle_alpha   90.00
_cell.angle_beta   90.00
_cell.angle_gamma   90.00
#
_symmetry.space_group_name_H-M   'P 1'
#
loop_
_entity.id
_entity.type
_entity.pdbx_description
1 polymer ?
#
loop_
_entity_poly.entity_id
_entity_poly.type
_entity_poly.pdbx_seq_one_letter_code
_entity_poly.pdbx_strand_id
1 'polypeptide(L)'
;MKKITVVSSGEGFYDDGSSSEALERDFQSTVYSSFKDFMDDMYWMGKNENFRMELAHITESNKPRRTPEERQHILINKINAKRRLDEHCAKGGTSFEWGIHPELNKKKASH
;
A
#
# COMPACT_ATOMS: atom_id res chain seq x y z
N MET A 1 46.49 -7.65 -2.99
CA MET A 1 45.36 -6.73 -3.21
C MET A 1 44.40 -7.39 -4.19
N LYS A 2 43.14 -7.64 -3.80
CA LYS A 2 42.13 -8.24 -4.71
C LYS A 2 41.53 -7.10 -5.56
N LYS A 3 41.56 -7.24 -6.89
CA LYS A 3 40.91 -6.30 -7.82
C LYS A 3 39.39 -6.39 -7.64
N ILE A 4 38.76 -5.27 -7.38
CA ILE A 4 37.30 -5.13 -7.43
C ILE A 4 36.95 -4.79 -8.87
N THR A 5 36.18 -5.66 -9.53
CA THR A 5 35.67 -5.43 -10.89
C THR A 5 34.21 -5.05 -10.76
N VAL A 6 33.86 -3.82 -11.15
CA VAL A 6 32.46 -3.36 -11.22
C VAL A 6 31.89 -3.82 -12.56
N VAL A 7 30.90 -4.71 -12.50
CA VAL A 7 30.10 -5.09 -13.67
C VAL A 7 28.85 -4.21 -13.64
N SER A 8 28.77 -3.25 -14.55
CA SER A 8 27.57 -2.43 -14.77
C SER A 8 26.56 -3.27 -15.56
N SER A 9 25.59 -3.87 -14.88
CA SER A 9 24.37 -4.38 -15.52
C SER A 9 23.57 -3.18 -16.03
N GLY A 10 23.51 -2.99 -17.36
CA GLY A 10 22.84 -1.86 -18.02
C GLY A 10 21.31 -1.83 -17.91
N GLU A 11 20.74 -2.52 -16.92
CA GLU A 11 19.32 -2.43 -16.59
C GLU A 11 19.17 -1.38 -15.50
N GLY A 12 18.70 -0.20 -15.90
CA GLY A 12 18.31 0.84 -14.95
C GLY A 12 17.11 0.35 -14.16
N PHE A 13 17.32 0.07 -12.87
CA PHE A 13 16.25 -0.23 -11.90
C PHE A 13 15.44 1.03 -11.50
N TYR A 14 15.37 2.04 -12.36
CA TYR A 14 14.65 3.28 -12.08
C TYR A 14 13.24 3.17 -12.65
N ASP A 15 12.25 3.16 -11.76
CA ASP A 15 10.85 3.42 -12.12
C ASP A 15 10.78 4.89 -12.58
N ASP A 16 10.50 5.09 -13.86
CA ASP A 16 10.37 6.40 -14.48
C ASP A 16 9.02 7.07 -14.17
N GLY A 17 8.17 6.42 -13.37
CA GLY A 17 6.85 6.90 -12.98
C GLY A 17 5.76 6.62 -14.01
N SER A 18 6.09 6.08 -15.19
CA SER A 18 5.12 5.80 -16.26
C SER A 18 4.03 4.82 -15.82
N SER A 19 4.37 3.88 -14.94
CA SER A 19 3.44 2.93 -14.35
C SER A 19 2.38 3.62 -13.49
N SER A 20 2.79 4.61 -12.69
CA SER A 20 1.89 5.37 -11.81
C SER A 20 0.96 6.30 -12.59
N GLU A 21 1.45 6.92 -13.67
CA GLU A 21 0.64 7.78 -14.53
C GLU A 21 -0.46 7.00 -15.27
N ALA A 22 -0.15 5.78 -15.71
CA ALA A 22 -1.15 4.90 -16.34
C ALA A 22 -2.25 4.50 -15.34
N LEU A 23 -1.88 4.17 -14.10
CA LEU A 23 -2.84 3.83 -13.04
C LEU A 23 -3.76 5.01 -12.69
N GLU A 24 -3.21 6.23 -12.62
CA GLU A 24 -4.01 7.42 -12.36
C GLU A 24 -4.98 7.72 -13.51
N ARG A 25 -4.53 7.58 -14.76
CA ARG A 25 -5.38 7.81 -15.94
C ARG A 25 -6.54 6.81 -16.02
N ASP A 26 -6.28 5.55 -15.69
CA ASP A 26 -7.25 4.47 -15.83
C ASP A 26 -8.12 4.30 -14.57
N PHE A 27 -7.89 5.15 -13.54
CA PHE A 27 -8.70 5.17 -12.32
C PHE A 27 -10.09 5.75 -12.56
N GLN A 28 -11.12 4.98 -12.22
CA GLN A 28 -12.51 5.34 -12.34
C GLN A 28 -13.21 5.20 -10.99
N SER A 29 -13.82 6.29 -10.54
CA SER A 29 -14.61 6.30 -9.31
C SER A 29 -15.75 7.30 -9.41
N THR A 30 -16.87 6.96 -8.75
CA THR A 30 -17.99 7.88 -8.48
C THR A 30 -18.03 8.31 -7.01
N VAL A 31 -17.09 7.82 -6.19
CA VAL A 31 -16.99 8.07 -4.75
C VAL A 31 -15.77 8.93 -4.43
N TYR A 32 -14.62 8.63 -5.04
CA TYR A 32 -13.40 9.41 -4.94
C TYR A 32 -13.36 10.48 -6.02
N SER A 33 -12.94 11.69 -5.66
CA SER A 33 -12.76 12.79 -6.61
C SER A 33 -11.48 12.63 -7.44
N SER A 34 -10.50 11.90 -6.94
CA SER A 34 -9.22 11.64 -7.60
C SER A 34 -8.62 10.30 -7.19
N PHE A 35 -7.65 9.81 -7.98
CA PHE A 35 -6.84 8.64 -7.59
C PHE A 35 -6.06 8.90 -6.30
N LYS A 36 -5.63 10.15 -6.08
CA LYS A 36 -4.95 10.54 -4.85
C LYS A 36 -5.83 10.35 -3.62
N ASP A 37 -7.11 10.72 -3.67
CA ASP A 37 -8.03 10.55 -2.54
C ASP A 37 -8.23 9.06 -2.19
N PHE A 38 -8.27 8.21 -3.23
CA PHE A 38 -8.28 6.77 -3.06
C PHE A 38 -7.00 6.26 -2.37
N MET A 39 -5.83 6.73 -2.80
CA MET A 39 -4.54 6.35 -2.21
C MET A 39 -4.37 6.86 -0.77
N ASP A 40 -4.91 8.04 -0.44
CA ASP A 40 -4.93 8.56 0.92
C ASP A 40 -5.74 7.64 1.86
N ASP A 41 -6.86 7.10 1.38
CA ASP A 41 -7.65 6.12 2.13
C ASP A 41 -6.92 4.78 2.27
N MET A 42 -6.20 4.33 1.24
CA MET A 42 -5.34 3.14 1.33
C MET A 42 -4.22 3.34 2.36
N TYR A 43 -3.62 4.53 2.40
CA TYR A 43 -2.63 4.89 3.41
C TYR A 43 -3.20 4.80 4.83
N TRP A 44 -4.40 5.33 5.06
CA TRP A 44 -5.06 5.24 6.35
C TRP A 44 -5.36 3.79 6.75
N MET A 45 -5.83 2.97 5.81
CA MET A 45 -6.09 1.54 6.05
C MET A 45 -4.80 0.79 6.43
N GLY A 46 -3.67 1.13 5.80
CA GLY A 46 -2.35 0.52 6.06
C GLY A 46 -1.65 0.98 7.35
N LYS A 47 -2.11 2.06 7.99
CA LYS A 47 -1.51 2.56 9.23
C LYS A 47 -1.70 1.58 10.38
N ASN A 48 -0.64 1.28 11.14
CA ASN A 48 -0.81 0.67 12.46
C ASN A 48 -1.53 1.65 13.41
N GLU A 49 -2.37 1.14 14.30
CA GLU A 49 -3.10 1.95 15.30
C GLU A 49 -2.30 2.10 16.60
N ASN A 50 -1.50 1.10 16.95
CA ASN A 50 -0.86 0.97 18.25
C ASN A 50 0.57 1.54 18.27
N PHE A 51 1.35 1.32 17.22
CA PHE A 51 2.78 1.66 17.15
C PHE A 51 3.10 2.58 15.97
N ARG A 52 3.85 3.66 16.25
CA ARG A 52 4.30 4.58 15.19
C ARG A 52 5.25 3.87 14.24
N MET A 53 5.20 4.23 12.95
CA MET A 53 6.06 3.70 11.88
C MET A 53 5.95 2.20 11.60
N GLU A 54 4.99 1.51 12.22
CA GLU A 54 4.73 0.10 11.95
C GLU A 54 3.63 -0.09 10.91
N LEU A 55 3.66 -1.26 10.27
CA LEU A 55 2.61 -1.71 9.35
C LEU A 55 1.38 -2.20 10.14
N ALA A 56 0.20 -2.12 9.54
CA ALA A 56 -1.06 -2.48 10.20
C ALA A 56 -1.11 -3.92 10.76
N HIS A 57 -0.42 -4.89 10.14
CA HIS A 57 -0.43 -6.29 10.58
C HIS A 57 0.51 -6.58 11.76
N ILE A 58 1.36 -5.63 12.16
CA ILE A 58 2.31 -5.82 13.26
C ILE A 58 1.59 -5.64 14.60
N THR A 59 1.55 -6.72 15.39
CA THR A 59 0.88 -6.75 16.71
C THR A 59 1.83 -6.48 17.88
N GLU A 60 3.13 -6.70 17.67
CA GLU A 60 4.19 -6.49 18.66
C GLU A 60 5.33 -5.71 18.05
N SER A 61 5.78 -4.65 18.72
CA SER A 61 6.87 -3.80 18.25
C SER A 61 7.56 -3.08 19.41
N ASN A 62 8.84 -2.76 19.22
CA ASN A 62 9.63 -1.90 20.09
C ASN A 62 9.51 -0.41 19.75
N LYS A 63 8.74 -0.05 18.72
CA LYS A 63 8.52 1.34 18.32
C LYS A 63 7.63 2.08 19.33
N PRO A 64 7.69 3.42 19.36
CA PRO A 64 6.86 4.20 20.26
C PRO A 64 5.37 3.90 20.06
N ARG A 65 4.68 3.65 21.17
CA ARG A 65 3.23 3.50 21.18
C ARG A 65 2.56 4.84 20.88
N ARG A 66 1.39 4.78 20.26
CA ARG A 66 0.50 5.93 20.12
C ARG A 66 -0.27 6.18 21.40
N THR A 67 -0.63 7.45 21.59
CA THR A 67 -1.57 7.86 22.63
C THR A 67 -2.98 7.35 22.33
N PRO A 68 -3.87 7.25 23.34
CA PRO A 68 -5.27 6.89 23.12
C PRO A 68 -5.98 7.81 22.10
N GLU A 69 -5.70 9.11 22.13
CA GLU A 69 -6.30 10.11 21.24
C GLU A 69 -5.85 9.91 19.79
N GLU A 70 -4.55 9.68 19.57
CA GLU A 70 -4.02 9.37 18.23
C GLU A 70 -4.58 8.06 17.69
N ARG A 71 -4.70 7.05 18.56
CA ARG A 71 -5.28 5.76 18.19
C ARG A 71 -6.74 5.94 17.77
N GLN A 72 -7.52 6.71 18.54
CA GLN A 72 -8.91 7.02 18.22
C GLN A 72 -9.02 7.71 16.85
N HIS A 73 -8.18 8.71 16.58
CA HIS A 73 -8.20 9.41 15.30
C HIS A 73 -7.89 8.48 14.12
N ILE A 74 -6.89 7.61 14.26
CA ILE A 74 -6.56 6.62 13.22
C ILE A 74 -7.72 5.66 12.98
N LEU A 75 -8.35 5.15 14.05
CA LEU A 75 -9.49 4.25 13.94
C LEU A 75 -10.67 4.91 13.21
N ILE A 76 -10.98 6.17 13.53
CA ILE A 76 -12.03 6.93 12.83
C ILE A 76 -11.71 7.05 11.34
N ASN A 77 -10.47 7.42 11.00
CA ASN A 77 -10.05 7.55 9.60
C ASN A 77 -10.13 6.21 8.86
N LYS A 78 -9.70 5.10 9.49
CA LYS A 78 -9.82 3.75 8.92
C LYS A 78 -11.25 3.34 8.66
N ILE A 79 -12.15 3.60 9.60
CA ILE A 79 -13.57 3.27 9.45
C ILE A 79 -14.17 4.05 8.27
N ASN A 80 -13.87 5.34 8.18
CA ASN A 80 -14.37 6.18 7.09
C ASN A 80 -13.79 5.76 5.73
N ALA A 81 -12.48 5.46 5.67
CA ALA A 81 -11.82 4.94 4.48
C ALA A 81 -12.43 3.61 4.03
N LYS A 82 -12.67 2.68 4.98
CA LYS A 82 -13.30 1.39 4.67
C LYS A 82 -14.71 1.56 4.10
N ARG A 83 -15.52 2.47 4.67
CA ARG A 83 -16.87 2.77 4.16
C ARG A 83 -16.83 3.30 2.72
N ARG A 84 -15.95 4.25 2.43
CA ARG A 84 -15.79 4.80 1.07
C ARG A 84 -15.29 3.75 0.09
N LEU A 85 -14.34 2.91 0.50
CA LEU A 85 -13.86 1.79 -0.32
C LEU A 85 -14.98 0.81 -0.64
N ASP A 86 -15.78 0.43 0.36
CA ASP A 86 -16.90 -0.49 0.16
C ASP A 86 -17.95 0.09 -0.80
N GLU A 87 -18.25 1.38 -0.66
CA GLU A 87 -19.13 2.08 -1.58
C GLU A 87 -18.54 2.17 -3.00
N HIS A 88 -17.25 2.47 -3.12
CA HIS A 88 -16.53 2.51 -4.40
C HIS A 88 -16.59 1.17 -5.12
N CYS A 89 -16.32 0.08 -4.41
CA CYS A 89 -16.44 -1.28 -4.95
C CYS A 89 -17.89 -1.61 -5.32
N ALA A 90 -18.87 -1.26 -4.47
CA ALA A 90 -20.28 -1.52 -4.74
C ALA A 90 -20.81 -0.77 -5.98
N LYS A 91 -20.25 0.41 -6.28
CA LYS A 91 -20.58 1.22 -7.47
C LYS A 91 -19.77 0.84 -8.71
N GLY A 92 -18.98 -0.23 -8.65
CA GLY A 92 -18.18 -0.71 -9.78
C GLY A 92 -16.97 0.17 -10.12
N GLY A 93 -16.46 0.93 -9.15
CA GLY A 93 -15.22 1.68 -9.32
C GLY A 93 -14.01 0.75 -9.50
N THR A 94 -12.90 1.30 -9.98
CA THR A 94 -11.67 0.54 -10.26
C THR A 94 -11.22 -0.24 -9.03
N SER A 95 -11.20 -1.57 -9.16
CA SER A 95 -10.68 -2.47 -8.13
C SER A 95 -9.22 -2.77 -8.41
N PHE A 96 -8.37 -2.55 -7.41
CA PHE A 96 -6.99 -2.99 -7.45
C PHE A 96 -6.88 -4.29 -6.66
N GLU A 97 -6.58 -5.39 -7.36
CA GLU A 97 -6.15 -6.61 -6.70
C GLU A 97 -4.74 -6.38 -6.16
N TRP A 98 -4.62 -5.99 -4.90
CA TRP A 98 -3.34 -5.97 -4.18
C TRP A 98 -2.96 -7.40 -3.78
N GLY A 99 -2.86 -8.27 -4.78
CA GLY A 99 -2.47 -9.66 -4.66
C GLY A 99 -0.98 -9.78 -4.90
N ILE A 100 -0.30 -10.41 -3.94
CA ILE A 100 0.97 -11.12 -4.10
C ILE A 100 1.08 -11.61 -5.55
N HIS A 101 2.07 -11.12 -6.29
CA HIS A 101 2.34 -11.49 -7.68
C HIS A 101 2.19 -13.02 -7.82
N PRO A 102 1.44 -13.56 -8.79
CA PRO A 102 1.15 -15.00 -8.90
C PRO A 102 2.41 -15.89 -8.89
N GLU A 103 3.57 -15.32 -9.23
CA GLU A 103 4.86 -16.01 -9.20
C GLU A 103 5.47 -16.19 -7.81
N LEU A 104 5.10 -15.38 -6.82
CA LEU A 104 5.52 -15.59 -5.43
C LEU A 104 4.85 -16.81 -4.79
N ASN A 105 3.70 -17.27 -5.33
CA ASN A 105 3.02 -18.50 -4.93
C ASN A 105 3.58 -19.78 -5.58
N LYS A 106 4.52 -19.68 -6.53
CA LYS A 106 5.08 -20.86 -7.22
C LYS A 106 6.21 -21.54 -6.45
N LYS A 107 6.75 -20.94 -5.39
CA LYS A 107 7.67 -21.63 -4.47
C LYS A 107 6.89 -22.38 -3.40
N LYS A 108 6.06 -23.36 -3.80
CA LYS A 108 5.75 -24.46 -2.90
C LYS A 108 7.07 -25.17 -2.64
N ALA A 109 7.52 -25.21 -1.39
CA ALA A 109 8.61 -26.07 -0.99
C ALA A 109 8.20 -27.50 -1.38
N SER A 110 8.90 -28.09 -2.35
CA SER A 110 8.87 -29.53 -2.55
C SER A 110 9.50 -30.13 -1.29
N HIS A 111 8.71 -30.91 -0.57
CA HIS A 111 9.18 -31.68 0.56
C HIS A 111 9.87 -32.96 0.09
#